data_AF-G9L2B1-F1
#
_entry.id   AF-G9L2B1-F1
#
_cell.length_a   1.000
_cell.length_b   1.000
_cell.length_c   1.000
_cell.angle_alpha   90.00
_cell.angle_beta   90.00
_cell.angle_gamma   90.00
#
_symmetry.space_group_name_H-M   'P 1'
#
loop_
_entity.id
_entity.type
_entity.pdbx_description
1 polymer ?
#
loop_
_entity_poly.entity_id
_entity_poly.type
_entity_poly.pdbx_seq_one_letter_code
_entity_poly.pdbx_strand_id
1 'polypeptide(L)' 'MALLAQDSAVPSALVALMVLRAPAWACLLCFTSYKERMRICQIFIGVQSRELQKCEEAFAAAFEGLLDTEI' A
#
# COMPACT_ATOMS: atom_id res chain seq x y z
N MET A 1 3.37 -7.65 -47.15
CA MET A 1 4.24 -8.43 -46.24
C MET A 1 4.60 -7.52 -45.08
N ALA A 2 4.51 -7.82 -43.79
CA ALA A 2 3.81 -8.80 -42.98
C ALA A 2 3.87 -8.17 -41.57
N LEU A 3 2.76 -8.17 -40.84
CA LEU A 3 2.72 -7.85 -39.42
C LEU A 3 3.55 -8.89 -38.66
N LEU A 4 4.82 -8.61 -38.37
CA LEU A 4 5.65 -9.46 -37.53
C LEU A 4 6.55 -8.58 -36.66
N ALA A 5 6.10 -8.35 -35.43
CA ALA A 5 6.91 -8.27 -34.20
C ALA A 5 6.07 -7.66 -33.07
N GLN A 6 4.91 -8.26 -32.77
CA GLN A 6 4.12 -7.92 -31.57
C GLN A 6 4.45 -8.88 -30.40
N ASP A 7 5.51 -9.69 -30.54
CA ASP A 7 5.82 -10.83 -29.65
C ASP A 7 6.82 -10.53 -28.52
N SER A 8 7.50 -9.37 -28.49
CA SER A 8 8.49 -9.07 -27.44
C SER A 8 8.15 -7.92 -26.50
N ALA A 9 7.06 -7.19 -26.76
CA ALA A 9 6.60 -6.11 -25.88
C ALA A 9 5.84 -6.63 -24.64
N VAL A 10 5.16 -7.78 -24.77
CA VAL A 10 4.37 -8.40 -23.70
C VAL A 10 5.25 -8.84 -22.51
N PRO A 11 6.43 -9.49 -22.70
CA PRO A 11 7.28 -9.88 -21.59
C PRO A 11 7.84 -8.68 -20.80
N SER A 12 8.26 -7.62 -21.50
CA SER A 12 8.85 -6.45 -20.84
C SER A 12 7.82 -5.63 -20.04
N ALA A 13 6.59 -5.52 -20.54
CA ALA A 13 5.50 -4.87 -19.81
C ALA A 13 5.11 -5.65 -18.54
N LEU A 14 5.09 -6.99 -18.60
CA LEU A 14 4.84 -7.84 -17.43
C LEU A 14 5.96 -7.74 -16.39
N VAL A 15 7.22 -7.66 -16.83
CA VAL A 15 8.37 -7.42 -15.93
C VAL A 15 8.28 -6.03 -15.29
N ALA A 16 7.94 -5.00 -16.05
CA ALA A 16 7.73 -3.65 -15.50
C ALA A 16 6.57 -3.60 -14.49
N LEU A 17 5.49 -4.34 -14.73
CA LEU A 17 4.39 -4.50 -13.77
C LEU A 17 4.83 -5.21 -12.49
N MET A 18 5.72 -6.21 -12.57
CA MET A 18 6.29 -6.87 -11.40
C MET A 18 7.20 -5.93 -10.59
N VAL A 19 7.98 -5.09 -11.26
CA VAL A 19 8.82 -4.06 -10.60
C VAL A 19 7.96 -2.96 -9.98
N LEU A 20 6.88 -2.53 -10.65
CA LEU A 20 5.87 -1.61 -10.12
C LEU A 20 4.97 -2.25 -9.05
N ARG A 21 4.98 -3.58 -8.91
CA ARG A 21 4.32 -4.27 -7.81
C ARG A 21 5.07 -4.12 -6.50
N ALA A 22 6.39 -3.93 -6.55
CA ALA A 22 7.20 -3.70 -5.36
C ALA A 22 6.76 -2.47 -4.54
N PRO A 23 6.49 -1.28 -5.12
CA PRO A 23 5.97 -0.15 -4.35
C PRO A 23 4.54 -0.39 -3.84
N ALA A 24 3.71 -1.15 -4.56
CA ALA A 24 2.38 -1.53 -4.06
C ALA A 24 2.46 -2.50 -2.87
N TRP A 25 3.40 -3.44 -2.89
CA TRP A 25 3.73 -4.30 -1.75
C TRP A 25 4.24 -3.50 -0.55
N ALA A 26 5.05 -2.47 -0.79
CA ALA A 26 5.51 -1.58 0.27
C ALA A 26 4.35 -0.79 0.92
N CYS A 27 3.28 -0.48 0.17
CA CYS A 27 2.08 0.12 0.74
C CYS A 27 1.30 -0.84 1.64
N LEU A 28 1.24 -2.14 1.30
CA LEU A 28 0.58 -3.16 2.15
C LEU A 28 1.29 -3.29 3.51
N LEU A 29 2.64 -3.24 3.51
CA LEU A 29 3.44 -3.23 4.74
C LEU A 29 3.19 -2.00 5.63
N CYS A 30 2.60 -0.93 5.10
CA CYS A 30 2.25 0.21 5.94
C CYS A 30 0.97 -0.05 6.77
N PHE A 31 0.21 -1.10 6.45
CA PHE A 31 -1.02 -1.45 7.15
C PHE A 31 -0.92 -2.71 8.01
N THR A 32 0.19 -3.46 7.91
CA THR A 32 0.37 -4.75 8.57
C THR A 32 0.23 -4.66 10.09
N SER A 33 1.01 -3.80 10.75
CA SER A 33 0.93 -3.64 12.20
C SER A 33 0.16 -2.40 12.61
N TYR A 34 -0.43 -2.47 13.80
CA TYR A 34 -1.00 -1.31 14.49
C TYR A 34 -0.06 -0.09 14.49
N LYS A 35 1.23 -0.29 14.78
CA LYS A 35 2.22 0.79 14.83
C LYS A 35 2.40 1.47 13.48
N GLU A 36 2.42 0.71 12.38
CA GLU A 36 2.53 1.26 11.03
C GLU A 36 1.27 2.03 10.65
N ARG A 37 0.08 1.50 10.99
CA ARG A 37 -1.20 2.19 10.80
C ARG A 37 -1.25 3.54 11.53
N MET A 38 -0.80 3.61 12.78
CA MET A 38 -0.73 4.88 13.51
C MET A 38 0.29 5.86 12.89
N ARG A 39 1.39 5.33 12.37
CA ARG A 39 2.42 6.14 11.70
C ARG A 39 1.88 6.81 10.43
N ILE A 40 0.98 6.16 9.70
CA ILE A 40 0.26 6.76 8.57
C ILE A 40 -0.50 8.01 9.02
N CYS A 41 -1.28 7.92 10.11
CA CYS A 41 -1.98 9.07 10.65
C CYS A 41 -1.02 10.23 10.99
N GLN A 42 0.13 9.92 11.59
CA GLN A 42 1.15 10.93 11.90
C GLN A 42 1.76 11.58 10.65
N ILE A 43 1.98 10.81 9.58
CA ILE A 43 2.56 11.30 8.32
C ILE A 43 1.59 12.23 7.59
N PHE A 44 0.32 11.86 7.48
CA PHE A 44 -0.66 12.59 6.66
C PHE A 44 -1.37 13.70 7.43
N ILE A 45 -1.67 13.48 8.72
CA ILE A 45 -2.44 14.43 9.54
C ILE A 45 -1.51 15.31 10.38
N GLY A 46 -0.30 14.82 10.69
CA GLY A 46 0.68 15.52 11.51
C GLY A 46 0.51 15.25 13.01
N VAL A 47 1.63 15.10 13.73
CA VAL A 47 1.67 14.65 15.13
C VAL A 47 0.97 15.59 16.13
N GLN A 48 0.81 16.87 15.78
CA GLN A 48 0.18 17.89 16.64
C GLN A 48 -1.23 18.27 16.19
N SER A 49 -1.77 17.59 15.18
CA SER A 49 -3.10 17.92 14.67
C SER A 49 -4.20 17.43 15.62
N ARG A 50 -5.23 18.24 15.78
CA ARG A 50 -6.46 17.87 16.51
C ARG A 50 -7.23 16.73 15.83
N GLU A 51 -6.91 16.44 14.57
CA GLU A 51 -7.53 15.37 13.80
C GLU A 51 -6.76 14.05 13.88
N LEU A 52 -5.57 14.04 14.52
CA LEU A 52 -4.76 12.83 14.66
C LEU A 52 -5.57 11.72 15.35
N GLN A 53 -6.21 12.06 16.47
CA GLN A 53 -7.04 11.11 17.23
C GLN A 53 -8.18 10.53 16.38
N LYS A 54 -8.85 11.35 15.55
CA LYS A 54 -9.93 10.86 14.67
C LYS A 54 -9.40 9.86 13.63
N CYS A 55 -8.21 10.09 13.10
CA CYS A 55 -7.56 9.17 12.18
C CYS A 55 -7.21 7.85 12.88
N GLU A 56 -6.60 7.93 14.06
CA GLU A 56 -6.19 6.74 14.84
C GLU A 56 -7.42 5.89 15.22
N GLU A 57 -8.50 6.50 15.68
CA GLU A 57 -9.77 5.82 16.00
C GLU A 57 -10.42 5.18 14.76
N ALA A 58 -10.43 5.88 13.62
CA ALA A 58 -10.95 5.32 12.37
C ALA A 58 -10.14 4.11 11.89
N PHE A 59 -8.81 4.16 12.01
CA PHE A 59 -7.95 3.02 11.70
C PHE A 59 -8.15 1.87 12.70
N ALA A 60 -8.25 2.15 14.01
CA ALA A 60 -8.50 1.12 15.00
C ALA A 60 -9.84 0.39 14.72
N ALA A 61 -10.89 1.12 14.38
CA ALA A 61 -12.19 0.54 14.02
C ALA A 61 -12.14 -0.24 12.70
N ALA A 62 -11.47 0.28 11.66
CA ALA A 62 -11.40 -0.38 10.35
C ALA A 62 -10.64 -1.72 10.39
N PHE A 63 -9.72 -1.88 11.34
CA PHE A 63 -8.90 -3.07 11.51
C PHE A 63 -9.26 -3.87 12.77
N GLU A 64 -10.37 -3.53 13.43
CA GLU A 64 -10.87 -4.27 14.58
C GLU A 64 -11.15 -5.74 14.18
N GLY A 65 -10.50 -6.67 14.88
CA GLY A 65 -10.65 -8.11 14.61
C GLY A 65 -9.74 -8.68 13.51
N LEU A 66 -8.93 -7.86 12.84
CA LEU A 66 -7.82 -8.34 12.00
C LEU A 66 -6.56 -8.50 12.86
N LEU A 67 -5.93 -9.68 12.82
CA LEU A 67 -4.62 -9.85 13.45
C LEU A 67 -3.60 -8.93 12.75
N ASP A 68 -2.65 -8.35 13.48
CA ASP A 68 -1.54 -7.51 12.95
C ASP A 68 -0.63 -8.25 11.93
N THR A 69 -0.98 -9.47 11.55
CA THR A 69 -0.28 -10.36 10.61
C THR A 69 -1.17 -10.85 9.45
N GLU A 70 -2.45 -10.48 9.40
CA GLU A 70 -3.43 -10.96 8.40
C GLU A 70 -3.60 -10.05 7.17
N ILE A 71 -2.63 -9.15 6.92
CA ILE A 71 -2.67 -8.21 5.79
C ILE A 71 -1.61 -8.56 4.75
#